data_AF-A0A223HM09-F1
#
_entry.id   AF-A0A223HM09-F1
#
_cell.length_a   1.000
_cell.length_b   1.000
_cell.length_c   1.000
_cell.angle_alpha   90.00
_cell.angle_beta   90.00
_cell.angle_gamma   90.00
#
_symmetry.space_group_name_H-M   'P 1'
#
loop_
_entity.id
_entity.type
_entity.pdbx_description
1 polymer ?
#
loop_
_entity_poly.entity_id
_entity_poly.type
_entity_poly.pdbx_seq_one_letter_code
_entity_poly.pdbx_strand_id
1 'polypeptide(L)'
;MYSQPTSRRRKAALERAEAEERARREAEEQEHSCPNCGAYNPEGTNFCQECGTRLTQPVQQAPAAKRFCPNCGTEVIAGHRFCSGCGTKME
;
A
#
# COMPACT_ATOMS: atom_id res chain seq x y z
N MET A 1 14.55 -51.95 23.31
CA MET A 1 13.79 -50.74 23.68
C MET A 1 13.67 -49.82 22.46
N TYR A 2 12.72 -50.15 21.59
CA TYR A 2 12.35 -49.35 20.42
C TYR A 2 11.39 -48.26 20.87
N SER A 3 11.72 -46.97 20.71
CA SER A 3 10.71 -45.90 20.51
C SER A 3 11.30 -44.49 20.40
N GLN A 4 12.15 -44.17 19.40
CA GLN A 4 12.65 -42.77 19.27
C GLN A 4 12.81 -42.15 17.87
N PRO A 5 12.62 -42.83 16.71
CA PRO A 5 12.76 -42.13 15.42
C PRO A 5 11.51 -41.33 15.02
N THR A 6 10.30 -41.81 15.32
CA THR A 6 9.03 -41.16 14.92
C THR A 6 8.66 -40.00 15.83
N SER A 7 8.85 -40.12 17.14
CA SER A 7 8.55 -39.05 18.11
C SER A 7 9.44 -37.81 17.91
N ARG A 8 10.72 -38.01 17.58
CA ARG A 8 11.63 -36.90 17.24
C ARG A 8 11.27 -36.22 15.93
N ARG A 9 10.89 -37.00 14.90
CA ARG A 9 10.42 -36.47 13.60
C ARG A 9 9.10 -35.70 13.75
N ARG A 10 8.18 -36.19 14.58
CA ARG A 10 6.91 -35.50 14.90
C ARG A 10 7.15 -34.20 15.68
N LYS A 11 8.07 -34.22 16.66
CA LYS A 11 8.46 -33.00 17.39
C LYS A 11 9.05 -31.95 16.45
N ALA A 12 10.01 -32.34 15.60
CA ALA A 12 10.62 -31.46 14.62
C ALA A 12 9.61 -30.89 13.60
N ALA A 13 8.57 -31.65 13.24
CA ALA A 13 7.50 -31.16 12.38
C ALA A 13 6.63 -30.09 13.06
N LEU A 14 6.31 -30.25 14.34
CA LEU A 14 5.57 -29.26 15.13
C LEU A 14 6.39 -27.97 15.30
N GLU A 15 7.67 -28.09 15.69
CA GLU A 15 8.55 -26.94 15.89
C GLU A 15 8.72 -26.11 14.60
N ARG A 16 8.74 -26.76 13.42
CA ARG A 16 8.77 -26.07 12.12
C ARG A 16 7.44 -25.39 11.78
N ALA A 17 6.30 -26.00 12.10
CA ALA A 17 4.99 -25.41 11.88
C ALA A 17 4.80 -24.16 12.78
N GLU A 18 5.23 -24.23 14.04
CA GLU A 18 5.19 -23.10 14.97
C GLU A 18 6.15 -21.97 14.54
N ALA A 19 7.32 -22.31 13.99
CA ALA A 19 8.24 -21.32 13.42
C ALA A 19 7.65 -20.63 12.18
N GLU A 20 6.96 -21.37 11.30
CA GLU A 20 6.29 -20.80 10.13
C GLU A 20 5.11 -19.89 10.53
N GLU A 21 4.35 -20.26 11.57
CA GLU A 21 3.28 -19.40 12.09
C GLU A 21 3.82 -18.10 12.68
N ARG A 22 4.92 -18.15 13.46
CA ARG A 22 5.58 -16.95 13.99
C ARG A 22 6.09 -16.04 12.86
N ALA A 23 6.77 -16.60 11.87
CA ALA A 23 7.27 -15.85 10.73
C ALA A 23 6.15 -15.13 9.95
N ARG A 24 4.96 -15.74 9.84
CA ARG A 24 3.79 -15.10 9.21
C ARG A 24 3.29 -13.91 10.02
N ARG A 25 3.18 -14.04 11.34
CA ARG A 25 2.76 -12.94 12.22
C ARG A 25 3.77 -11.78 12.20
N GLU A 26 5.05 -12.10 12.21
CA GLU A 26 6.13 -11.09 12.09
C GLU A 26 6.08 -10.36 10.75
N ALA A 27 5.84 -11.07 9.64
CA ALA A 27 5.71 -10.45 8.32
C ALA A 27 4.47 -9.52 8.23
N GLU A 28 3.35 -9.91 8.82
CA GLU A 28 2.13 -9.09 8.87
C GLU A 28 2.35 -7.81 9.71
N GLU A 29 3.00 -7.91 10.87
CA GLU A 29 3.35 -6.74 11.69
C GLU A 29 4.33 -5.81 10.97
N GLN A 30 5.27 -6.38 10.20
CA GLN A 30 6.27 -5.62 9.45
C GLN A 30 5.68 -4.92 8.21
N GLU A 31 4.68 -5.52 7.55
CA GLU A 31 3.94 -4.87 6.45
C GLU A 31 3.19 -3.62 6.93
N HIS A 32 2.72 -3.63 8.18
CA HIS A 32 2.01 -2.53 8.81
C HIS A 32 2.92 -1.55 9.56
N SER A 33 4.24 -1.75 9.51
CA SER A 33 5.19 -0.90 10.21
C SER A 33 5.55 0.35 9.39
N CYS A 34 5.61 1.49 10.06
CA CYS A 34 6.01 2.76 9.44
C CYS A 34 7.48 2.66 8.98
N PRO A 35 7.79 2.96 7.71
CA PRO A 35 9.16 2.89 7.21
C PRO A 35 10.07 4.00 7.76
N ASN A 36 9.50 5.03 8.40
CA ASN A 36 10.25 6.14 8.95
C ASN A 36 10.61 5.95 10.43
N CYS A 37 9.65 5.56 11.27
CA CYS A 37 9.86 5.42 12.71
C CYS A 37 9.74 3.99 13.25
N GLY A 38 9.30 3.03 12.43
CA GLY A 38 9.11 1.63 12.83
C GLY A 38 7.85 1.35 13.65
N ALA A 39 7.00 2.35 13.92
CA ALA A 39 5.76 2.13 14.65
C ALA A 39 4.76 1.30 13.84
N TYR A 40 4.05 0.38 14.49
CA TYR A 40 2.93 -0.34 13.87
C TYR A 40 1.77 0.61 13.58
N ASN A 41 1.19 0.52 12.38
CA ASN A 41 0.02 1.28 11.97
C ASN A 41 -0.99 0.34 11.30
N PRO A 42 -2.25 0.30 11.77
CA PRO A 42 -3.25 -0.59 11.22
C PRO A 42 -3.56 -0.28 9.75
N GLU A 43 -4.05 -1.30 9.04
CA GLU A 43 -4.50 -1.18 7.65
C GLU A 43 -5.46 0.02 7.45
N GLY A 44 -5.36 0.66 6.29
CA GLY A 44 -6.20 1.82 5.96
C GLY A 44 -5.79 3.15 6.61
N THR A 45 -4.74 3.18 7.45
CA THR A 45 -4.19 4.44 7.94
C THR A 45 -3.41 5.17 6.85
N ASN A 46 -3.75 6.45 6.63
CA ASN A 46 -3.07 7.28 5.63
C ASN A 46 -1.76 7.90 6.14
N PHE A 47 -1.66 8.09 7.46
CA PHE A 47 -0.53 8.71 8.13
C PHE A 47 -0.16 7.90 9.36
N CYS A 48 1.12 7.88 9.68
CA CYS A 48 1.65 7.25 10.87
C CYS A 48 1.19 8.02 12.11
N GLN A 49 0.64 7.29 13.08
CA GLN A 49 0.11 7.89 14.31
C GLN A 49 1.20 8.38 15.26
N GLU A 50 2.45 7.89 15.11
CA GLU A 50 3.57 8.28 15.96
C GLU A 50 4.38 9.44 15.38
N CYS A 51 4.72 9.39 14.09
CA CYS A 51 5.60 10.40 13.47
C CYS A 51 4.97 11.24 12.37
N GLY A 52 3.72 10.95 11.97
CA GLY A 52 3.00 11.70 10.93
C GLY A 52 3.41 11.37 9.48
N THR A 53 4.34 10.43 9.27
CA THR A 53 4.75 10.00 7.91
C THR A 53 3.56 9.43 7.14
N ARG A 54 3.37 9.84 5.90
CA ARG A 54 2.31 9.30 5.04
C ARG A 54 2.61 7.83 4.68
N LEU A 55 1.68 6.92 4.99
CA LEU A 55 1.83 5.47 4.81
C LEU A 55 1.14 4.98 3.54
N THR A 56 0.03 5.60 3.15
CA THR A 56 -0.56 5.35 1.85
C THR A 56 0.28 6.06 0.80
N GLN A 57 0.87 5.27 -0.10
CA GLN A 57 1.33 5.81 -1.38
C GLN A 57 0.17 6.63 -1.95
N PRO A 58 0.38 7.88 -2.40
CA PRO A 58 -0.67 8.57 -3.09
C PRO A 58 -1.11 7.63 -4.19
N VAL A 59 -2.38 7.22 -4.18
CA VAL A 59 -3.01 6.62 -5.35
C VAL A 59 -2.57 7.52 -6.49
N GLN A 60 -1.68 7.01 -7.33
CA GLN A 60 -1.20 7.76 -8.47
C GLN A 60 -2.45 7.88 -9.33
N GLN A 61 -3.22 8.95 -9.10
CA GLN A 61 -4.26 9.37 -9.99
C GLN A 61 -3.53 9.48 -11.31
N ALA A 62 -3.79 8.53 -12.21
CA ALA A 62 -3.13 8.46 -13.50
C ALA A 62 -3.08 9.88 -14.06
N PRO A 63 -1.92 10.36 -14.54
CA PRO A 63 -1.76 11.76 -14.92
C PRO A 63 -2.88 12.09 -15.89
N ALA A 64 -3.82 12.91 -15.43
CA ALA A 64 -4.98 13.26 -16.22
C ALA A 64 -4.46 13.92 -17.48
N ALA A 65 -4.72 13.30 -18.64
CA ALA A 65 -4.19 13.74 -19.91
C ALA A 65 -4.52 15.23 -20.08
N LYS A 66 -3.53 16.07 -20.40
CA LYS A 66 -3.73 17.51 -20.56
C LYS A 66 -4.03 17.79 -22.03
N ARG A 67 -4.95 18.71 -22.32
CA ARG A 67 -5.27 19.18 -23.67
C ARG A 67 -5.31 20.69 -23.71
N PHE A 68 -4.98 21.31 -24.84
CA PHE A 68 -5.09 22.76 -25.00
C PHE A 68 -6.46 23.12 -25.55
N CYS A 69 -7.05 24.21 -25.04
CA CYS A 69 -8.30 24.73 -25.56
C CYS A 69 -8.10 25.24 -27.00
N PRO A 70 -8.88 24.78 -27.99
CA PRO A 70 -8.75 25.23 -29.38
C PRO A 70 -9.17 26.69 -29.58
N ASN A 71 -9.90 27.29 -28.62
CA ASN A 71 -10.39 28.66 -28.71
C ASN A 71 -9.37 29.68 -28.14
N CYS A 72 -8.82 29.42 -26.95
CA CYS A 72 -7.96 30.38 -26.25
C CYS A 72 -6.53 29.87 -25.95
N GLY A 73 -6.24 28.59 -26.24
CA GLY A 73 -4.93 27.99 -25.98
C GLY A 73 -4.66 27.64 -24.51
N THR A 74 -5.59 27.86 -23.59
CA THR A 74 -5.41 27.51 -22.17
C THR A 74 -5.29 25.99 -22.00
N GLU A 75 -4.38 25.56 -21.12
CA GLU A 75 -4.26 24.15 -20.73
C GLU A 75 -5.49 23.73 -19.91
N VAL A 76 -6.16 22.66 -20.35
CA VAL A 76 -7.35 22.09 -19.74
C VAL A 76 -7.11 20.60 -19.48
N ILE A 77 -7.46 20.14 -18.29
CA ILE A 77 -7.36 18.73 -17.92
C ILE A 77 -8.44 17.93 -18.68
N ALA A 78 -8.07 16.79 -19.28
CA ALA A 78 -9.02 15.92 -19.98
C ALA A 78 -10.08 15.41 -19.01
N GLY A 79 -11.35 15.52 -19.41
CA GLY A 79 -12.51 15.25 -18.57
C GLY A 79 -13.28 16.51 -18.15
N HIS A 80 -12.70 17.71 -18.29
CA HIS A 80 -13.44 18.95 -18.08
C HIS A 80 -14.33 19.28 -19.28
N ARG A 81 -15.62 19.53 -19.01
CA ARG A 81 -16.66 19.86 -20.01
C ARG A 81 -16.59 21.29 -20.52
N PHE A 82 -15.84 22.16 -19.86
CA PHE A 82 -15.69 23.58 -20.20
C PHE A 82 -14.25 24.02 -19.94
N CYS A 83 -13.76 24.96 -20.75
CA CYS A 83 -12.45 25.58 -20.58
C CYS A 83 -12.46 26.52 -19.37
N SER A 84 -11.50 26.36 -18.46
CA SER A 84 -11.32 27.22 -17.29
C SER A 84 -10.82 28.64 -17.62
N GLY A 85 -10.24 28.83 -18.81
CA GLY A 85 -9.73 30.14 -19.24
C GLY A 85 -10.77 31.02 -19.95
N CYS A 86 -11.55 30.45 -20.87
CA CYS A 86 -12.50 31.21 -21.70
C CYS A 86 -13.96 30.75 -21.61
N GLY A 87 -14.25 29.68 -20.87
CA GLY A 87 -15.61 29.15 -20.73
C GLY A 87 -16.14 28.36 -21.94
N THR A 88 -15.38 28.26 -23.03
CA THR A 88 -15.79 27.46 -24.21
C THR A 88 -16.05 26.00 -23.81
N LYS A 89 -17.14 25.43 -24.31
CA LYS A 89 -17.48 24.02 -24.11
C LYS A 89 -16.38 23.13 -24.70
N MET A 90 -15.95 22.17 -23.91
CA MET A 90 -14.88 21.22 -24.20
C MET A 90 -15.56 19.85 -24.40
N GLU A 91 -15.75 19.47 -25.66
CA GLU A 91 -16.28 18.16 -26.07
C GLU A 91 -15.14 17.19 -26.38
#